data_AF-A0A368SY04-F1
#
_entry.id   AF-A0A368SY04-F1
#
_cell.length_a   1.000
_cell.length_b   1.000
_cell.length_c   1.000
_cell.angle_alpha   90.00
_cell.angle_beta   90.00
_cell.angle_gamma   90.00
#
_symmetry.space_group_name_H-M   'P 1'
#
loop_
_entity.id
_entity.type
_entity.pdbx_description
1 polymer ?
#
loop_
_entity_poly.entity_id
_entity_poly.type
_entity_poly.pdbx_seq_one_letter_code
_entity_poly.pdbx_strand_id
1 'polypeptide(L)'
;MSQMQNLDQANQLAAAAMETSHTTCNNVYTSVDSTRDQLRGSWQGAASNKYGEALVMWLEELRLITNEMNGFIGTFGGTVRTMHAMEDQNIVEGSSWNRTLNPNSAG
;
A
#
# COMPACT_ATOMS: atom_id res chain seq x y z
N MET A 1 10.10 -15.40 -18.34
CA MET A 1 8.70 -14.93 -18.23
C MET A 1 7.99 -15.43 -16.97
N SER A 2 8.10 -16.69 -16.51
CA SER A 2 7.32 -17.15 -15.33
C SER A 2 7.68 -16.51 -13.99
N GLN A 3 8.97 -16.19 -13.74
CA GLN A 3 9.38 -15.58 -12.47
C GLN A 3 8.92 -14.12 -12.32
N MET A 4 8.87 -13.37 -13.43
CA MET A 4 8.45 -11.96 -13.43
C MET A 4 6.93 -11.85 -13.21
N GLN A 5 6.15 -12.69 -13.88
CA GLN A 5 4.70 -12.78 -13.67
C GLN A 5 4.33 -13.19 -12.23
N ASN A 6 5.05 -14.15 -11.65
CA ASN A 6 4.84 -14.54 -10.25
C ASN A 6 5.17 -13.40 -9.28
N LEU A 7 6.24 -12.64 -9.55
CA LEU A 7 6.63 -11.51 -8.71
C LEU A 7 5.66 -10.33 -8.84
N ASP A 8 5.16 -10.05 -10.04
CA ASP A 8 4.11 -9.05 -10.27
C ASP A 8 2.84 -9.41 -9.50
N GLN A 9 2.36 -10.66 -9.64
CA GLN A 9 1.19 -11.13 -8.90
C GLN A 9 1.38 -11.05 -7.38
N ALA A 10 2.58 -11.38 -6.87
CA ALA A 10 2.88 -11.27 -5.45
C ALA A 10 2.85 -9.81 -4.95
N ASN A 11 3.39 -8.87 -5.74
CA ASN A 11 3.37 -7.44 -5.40
C ASN A 11 1.95 -6.87 -5.44
N GLN A 12 1.12 -7.28 -6.40
CA GLN A 12 -0.28 -6.88 -6.48
C GLN A 12 -1.07 -7.39 -5.26
N LEU A 13 -0.87 -8.66 -4.87
CA LEU A 13 -1.50 -9.22 -3.67
C LEU A 13 -1.06 -8.48 -2.41
N ALA A 14 0.24 -8.17 -2.28
CA ALA A 14 0.77 -7.42 -1.16
C ALA A 14 0.17 -6.00 -1.08
N ALA A 15 0.07 -5.30 -2.21
CA ALA A 15 -0.55 -3.98 -2.27
C ALA A 15 -2.03 -4.01 -1.85
N ALA A 16 -2.81 -4.96 -2.37
CA ALA A 16 -4.23 -5.11 -2.03
C ALA A 16 -4.45 -5.49 -0.56
N ALA A 17 -3.61 -6.36 0.00
CA ALA A 17 -3.64 -6.71 1.41
C ALA A 17 -3.35 -5.47 2.29
N MET A 18 -2.33 -4.69 1.94
CA MET A 18 -1.99 -3.46 2.65
C MET A 18 -3.10 -2.41 2.55
N GLU A 19 -3.76 -2.27 1.42
CA GLU A 19 -4.90 -1.35 1.24
C GLU A 19 -6.10 -1.76 2.11
N THR A 20 -6.38 -3.06 2.19
CA THR A 20 -7.42 -3.62 3.06
C THR A 20 -7.10 -3.38 4.54
N SER A 21 -5.86 -3.64 4.95
CA SER A 21 -5.38 -3.39 6.32
C SER A 21 -5.43 -1.91 6.66
N HIS A 22 -4.97 -1.02 5.76
CA HIS A 22 -5.02 0.42 5.93
C HIS A 22 -6.46 0.91 6.17
N THR A 23 -7.40 0.46 5.32
CA THR A 23 -8.82 0.81 5.45
C THR A 23 -9.39 0.35 6.79
N THR A 24 -9.08 -0.89 7.20
CA THR A 24 -9.50 -1.44 8.48
C THR A 24 -8.98 -0.62 9.66
N CYS A 25 -7.69 -0.31 9.67
CA CYS A 25 -7.07 0.51 10.70
C CYS A 25 -7.67 1.91 10.77
N ASN A 26 -7.95 2.54 9.63
CA ASN A 26 -8.58 3.86 9.59
C ASN A 26 -10.01 3.86 10.17
N ASN A 27 -10.78 2.81 9.89
CA ASN A 27 -12.11 2.63 10.50
C ASN A 27 -12.03 2.46 12.02
N VAL A 28 -11.06 1.67 12.50
CA VAL A 28 -10.81 1.48 13.93
C VAL A 28 -10.39 2.79 14.60
N TYR A 29 -9.47 3.54 13.97
CA TYR A 29 -9.05 4.87 14.45
C TYR A 29 -10.25 5.78 14.64
N THR A 30 -11.09 5.91 13.62
CA THR A 30 -12.26 6.80 13.63
C THR A 30 -13.27 6.40 14.70
N SER A 31 -13.51 5.10 14.86
CA SER A 31 -14.42 4.59 15.90
C SER A 31 -13.90 4.93 17.30
N VAL A 32 -12.62 4.69 17.57
CA VAL A 32 -12.04 4.93 18.89
C VAL A 32 -11.95 6.43 19.20
N ASP A 33 -11.59 7.25 18.23
CA ASP A 33 -11.56 8.72 18.35
C ASP A 33 -12.95 9.27 18.69
N SER A 34 -14.00 8.80 18.01
CA SER A 34 -15.39 9.16 18.31
C SER A 34 -15.81 8.72 19.72
N THR A 35 -15.48 7.49 20.14
CA THR A 35 -15.82 6.99 21.48
C THR A 35 -15.07 7.76 22.56
N ARG A 36 -13.81 8.13 22.33
CA ARG A 36 -13.03 8.98 23.24
C ARG A 36 -13.75 10.30 23.50
N ASP A 37 -14.20 10.97 22.45
CA ASP A 37 -14.83 12.29 22.57
C ASP A 37 -16.15 12.23 23.34
N GLN A 38 -16.96 11.19 23.10
CA GLN A 38 -18.16 10.92 23.89
C GLN A 38 -17.83 10.68 25.37
N LEU A 39 -16.78 9.90 25.64
CA LEU A 39 -16.35 9.60 27.00
C LEU A 39 -15.84 10.86 27.73
N ARG A 40 -15.05 11.72 27.06
CA ARG A 40 -14.58 12.99 27.64
C ARG A 40 -15.72 13.94 28.00
N GLY A 41 -16.82 13.92 27.24
CA GLY A 41 -18.00 14.74 27.52
C GLY A 41 -18.72 14.36 28.83
N SER A 42 -18.64 13.11 29.25
CA SER A 42 -19.38 12.57 30.41
C SER A 42 -18.49 12.18 31.60
N TRP A 43 -17.20 11.92 31.37
CA TRP A 43 -16.26 11.48 32.39
C TRP A 43 -15.15 12.51 32.63
N GLN A 44 -15.28 13.26 33.73
CA GLN A 44 -14.29 14.26 34.14
C GLN A 44 -13.51 13.81 35.39
N GLY A 45 -12.24 14.21 35.46
CA GLY A 45 -11.37 13.99 36.62
C GLY A 45 -9.96 13.55 36.24
N ALA A 46 -9.08 13.41 37.23
CA ALA A 46 -7.68 13.04 37.00
C ALA A 46 -7.52 11.67 36.31
N ALA A 47 -8.42 10.71 36.59
CA ALA A 47 -8.41 9.40 35.95
C ALA A 47 -8.77 9.49 34.46
N SER A 48 -9.78 10.28 34.10
CA SER A 48 -10.19 10.44 32.70
C SER A 48 -9.14 11.18 31.88
N ASN A 49 -8.41 12.12 32.49
CA ASN A 49 -7.26 12.78 31.85
C ASN A 49 -6.14 11.78 31.52
N LYS A 50 -5.73 10.93 32.48
CA LYS A 50 -4.70 9.91 32.23
C LYS A 50 -5.12 8.89 31.17
N TYR A 51 -6.39 8.48 31.19
CA TYR A 51 -6.94 7.62 30.16
C TYR A 51 -6.89 8.30 28.79
N GLY A 52 -7.29 9.58 28.72
CA GLY A 52 -7.23 10.38 27.51
C GLY A 52 -5.81 10.49 26.93
N GLU A 53 -4.80 10.74 27.77
CA GLU A 53 -3.39 10.76 27.36
C GLU A 53 -2.94 9.40 26.77
N ALA A 54 -3.25 8.30 27.45
CA ALA A 54 -2.93 6.96 26.96
C ALA A 54 -3.57 6.66 25.60
N LEU A 55 -4.81 7.13 25.42
CA LEU A 55 -5.58 6.89 24.21
C LEU A 55 -5.10 7.76 23.03
N VAL A 56 -4.63 8.98 23.30
CA VAL A 56 -3.96 9.82 22.29
C VAL A 56 -2.68 9.14 21.80
N MET A 57 -1.83 8.64 22.70
CA MET A 57 -0.62 7.90 22.29
C MET A 57 -0.98 6.68 21.43
N TRP A 58 -2.00 5.91 21.82
CA TRP A 58 -2.44 4.76 21.03
C TRP A 58 -2.94 5.16 19.62
N LEU A 59 -3.70 6.26 19.51
CA LEU A 59 -4.15 6.80 18.22
C LEU A 59 -2.97 7.29 17.35
N GLU A 60 -1.95 7.91 17.96
CA GLU A 60 -0.73 8.33 17.27
C GLU A 60 0.05 7.14 16.70
N GLU A 61 0.27 6.09 17.49
CA GLU A 61 0.91 4.86 17.03
C GLU A 61 0.15 4.20 15.88
N LEU A 62 -1.19 4.13 15.99
CA LEU A 62 -2.03 3.59 14.90
C LEU A 62 -1.90 4.43 13.63
N ARG A 63 -1.77 5.75 13.75
CA ARG A 63 -1.55 6.66 12.62
C ARG A 63 -0.16 6.47 11.98
N LEU A 64 0.87 6.19 12.77
CA LEU A 64 2.20 5.87 12.24
C LEU A 64 2.15 4.59 11.41
N ILE A 65 1.52 3.54 11.95
CA ILE A 65 1.35 2.26 11.24
C ILE A 65 0.59 2.43 9.92
N THR A 66 -0.51 3.19 9.90
CA THR A 66 -1.27 3.42 8.66
C THR A 66 -0.48 4.25 7.63
N ASN A 67 0.32 5.22 8.07
CA ASN A 67 1.21 5.96 7.17
C ASN A 67 2.28 5.04 6.55
N GLU A 68 2.86 4.13 7.34
CA GLU A 68 3.81 3.13 6.83
C GLU A 68 3.15 2.19 5.82
N MET A 69 1.91 1.74 6.07
CA MET A 69 1.15 0.93 5.12
C MET A 69 0.96 1.66 3.78
N ASN A 70 0.67 2.96 3.77
CA ASN A 70 0.62 3.76 2.54
C ASN A 70 1.97 3.79 1.81
N GLY A 71 3.08 3.86 2.55
CA GLY A 71 4.43 3.73 1.99
C GLY A 71 4.67 2.38 1.31
N PHE A 72 4.21 1.28 1.93
CA PHE A 72 4.30 -0.04 1.33
C PHE A 72 3.43 -0.19 0.08
N ILE A 73 2.19 0.31 0.09
CA ILE A 73 1.32 0.33 -1.10
C ILE A 73 2.02 1.05 -2.27
N GLY A 74 2.62 2.22 -1.99
CA GLY A 74 3.39 2.97 -2.98
C GLY A 74 4.60 2.20 -3.51
N THR A 75 5.31 1.50 -2.64
CA THR A 75 6.49 0.69 -3.00
C THR A 75 6.10 -0.49 -3.89
N PHE A 76 5.10 -1.28 -3.49
CA PHE A 76 4.64 -2.43 -4.28
C PHE A 76 4.04 -1.98 -5.62
N GLY A 77 3.18 -0.95 -5.63
CA GLY A 77 2.63 -0.40 -6.87
C GLY A 77 3.68 0.23 -7.80
N GLY A 78 4.70 0.89 -7.24
CA GLY A 78 5.83 1.41 -8.01
C GLY A 78 6.70 0.30 -8.62
N THR A 79 6.88 -0.80 -7.89
CA THR A 79 7.63 -1.96 -8.37
C THR A 79 6.92 -2.63 -9.55
N VAL A 80 5.60 -2.80 -9.48
CA VAL A 80 4.77 -3.31 -10.59
C VAL A 80 4.90 -2.45 -11.84
N ARG A 81 4.76 -1.11 -11.72
CA ARG A 81 4.95 -0.19 -12.85
C ARG A 81 6.33 -0.30 -13.50
N THR A 82 7.37 -0.49 -12.68
CA THR A 82 8.75 -0.65 -13.18
C THR A 82 8.91 -1.96 -13.94
N MET A 83 8.30 -3.05 -13.47
CA MET A 83 8.33 -4.33 -14.20
C MET A 83 7.63 -4.23 -15.55
N HIS A 84 6.45 -3.61 -15.62
CA HIS A 84 5.77 -3.39 -16.90
C HIS A 84 6.59 -2.53 -17.85
N ALA A 85 7.23 -1.46 -17.37
CA ALA A 85 8.10 -0.64 -18.22
C ALA A 85 9.30 -1.43 -18.77
N MET A 86 9.88 -2.34 -17.97
CA MET A 86 10.94 -3.24 -18.42
C MET A 86 10.42 -4.29 -19.42
N GLU A 87 9.22 -4.84 -19.22
CA GLU A 87 8.59 -5.74 -20.19
C GLU A 87 8.34 -5.03 -21.53
N ASP A 88 7.78 -3.82 -21.51
CA ASP A 88 7.54 -3.01 -22.71
C ASP A 88 8.86 -2.72 -23.44
N GLN A 89 9.91 -2.33 -22.73
CA GLN A 89 11.21 -2.07 -23.32
C GLN A 89 11.80 -3.34 -23.97
N ASN A 90 11.73 -4.49 -23.29
CA ASN A 90 12.19 -5.76 -23.83
C ASN A 90 11.39 -6.20 -25.07
N ILE A 91 10.09 -5.93 -25.12
CA ILE A 91 9.25 -6.21 -26.30
C ILE A 91 9.68 -5.33 -27.48
N VAL A 92 9.90 -4.04 -27.25
CA VAL A 92 10.36 -3.11 -28.29
C VAL A 92 11.75 -3.48 -28.82
N GLU A 93 12.69 -3.79 -27.92
CA GLU A 93 14.05 -4.19 -28.31
C GLU A 93 14.06 -5.54 -29.03
N GLY A 94 13.33 -6.54 -28.55
CA GLY A 94 13.22 -7.86 -29.20
C GLY A 94 12.57 -7.80 -30.58
N SER A 95 11.55 -6.96 -30.74
CA SER A 95 10.88 -6.74 -32.04
C SER A 95 11.76 -5.96 -33.03
N SER A 96 12.68 -5.12 -32.55
CA SER A 96 13.69 -4.47 -33.41
C SER A 96 14.71 -5.47 -33.97
N TRP A 97 15.26 -6.35 -33.12
CA TRP A 97 16.20 -7.38 -33.55
C TRP A 97 15.59 -8.40 -34.51
N ASN A 98 14.33 -8.79 -34.30
CA ASN A 98 13.64 -9.70 -35.22
C ASN A 98 13.48 -9.07 -36.62
N ARG A 99 13.26 -7.75 -36.69
CA ARG A 99 13.21 -7.00 -37.96
C ARG A 99 14.58 -6.90 -38.64
N THR A 100 15.65 -6.83 -37.87
CA THR A 100 17.03 -6.77 -38.38
C THR A 100 17.58 -8.15 -38.78
N LEU A 101 17.18 -9.22 -38.09
CA LEU A 101 17.62 -10.59 -38.35
C LEU A 101 16.79 -11.30 -39.42
N ASN A 102 15.55 -10.87 -39.65
CA ASN A 102 14.70 -11.36 -40.73
C ASN A 102 14.11 -10.20 -41.55
N PRO A 103 14.94 -9.45 -42.29
CA PRO A 103 14.48 -8.30 -43.08
C PRO A 103 13.57 -8.69 -44.26
N ASN A 104 13.47 -9.99 -44.59
CA ASN A 104 12.80 -10.49 -45.81
C ASN A 104 11.46 -11.19 -45.54
N SER A 105 10.97 -11.28 -44.29
CA SER A 105 9.66 -11.90 -43.99
C SER A 105 8.47 -10.94 -44.09
N ALA A 106 8.67 -9.74 -44.63
CA ALA A 106 7.58 -8.91 -45.13
C ALA A 106 7.26 -9.33 -46.57
N GLY A 107 6.48 -10.40 -46.69
CA GLY A 107 5.85 -10.88 -47.92
C GLY A 107 4.47 -11.42 -47.57
#